data_AF-A0A1R3FT81-F1
#
_entry.id   AF-A0A1R3FT81-F1
#
_cell.length_a   1.000
_cell.length_b   1.000
_cell.length_c   1.000
_cell.angle_alpha   90.00
_cell.angle_beta   90.00
_cell.angle_gamma   90.00
#
_symmetry.space_group_name_H-M   'P 1'
#
loop_
_entity.id
_entity.type
_entity.pdbx_description
1 polymer ?
#
loop_
_entity_poly.entity_id
_entity_poly.type
_entity_poly.pdbx_seq_one_letter_code
_entity_poly.pdbx_strand_id
1 'polypeptide(L)'
;MSTSEESSPSYRFISKANNVYKVSVPKPQGGYRYKSIGSKKIGEGKALKIAVAERNKIGKEEWGKFWSKVLSDNTLLARLPRSLEPVLRRASDKKSQHLEYVSNWMEVDSNGSYIKKGRRYSCEKHGKLGAYIKAKNCLLDAHKSNMELLSFMGRNPIVNLI
;
A
#
# COMPACT_ATOMS: atom_id res chain seq x y z
N MET A 1 11.15 -15.05 25.42
CA MET A 1 12.02 -14.56 24.33
C MET A 1 11.25 -14.71 23.03
N SER A 2 10.73 -13.61 22.47
CA SER A 2 10.10 -13.62 21.14
C SER A 2 11.20 -13.69 20.09
N THR A 3 11.36 -14.84 19.45
CA THR A 3 12.15 -14.98 18.24
C THR A 3 11.44 -14.21 17.12
N SER A 4 11.92 -13.00 16.84
CA SER A 4 11.70 -12.34 15.57
C SER A 4 12.51 -13.11 14.52
N GLU A 5 11.96 -14.24 14.06
CA GLU A 5 12.40 -14.87 12.82
C GLU A 5 12.26 -13.85 11.70
N GLU A 6 13.38 -13.56 11.05
CA GLU A 6 13.47 -12.71 9.88
C GLU A 6 12.33 -13.01 8.91
N SER A 7 11.69 -11.94 8.43
CA SER A 7 10.57 -11.93 7.50
C SER A 7 10.95 -12.53 6.13
N SER A 8 11.20 -13.83 6.10
CA SER A 8 11.28 -14.60 4.87
C SER A 8 9.88 -14.58 4.19
N PRO A 9 9.81 -14.47 2.86
CA PRO A 9 8.52 -14.46 2.13
C PRO A 9 7.66 -15.70 2.42
N SER A 10 8.26 -16.78 2.93
CA SER A 10 7.58 -18.04 3.25
C SER A 10 6.54 -17.89 4.36
N TYR A 11 6.74 -17.01 5.34
CA TYR A 11 5.86 -16.88 6.52
C TYR A 11 5.16 -15.53 6.64
N ARG A 12 5.33 -14.65 5.67
CA ARG A 12 4.61 -13.37 5.65
C ARG A 12 3.10 -13.59 5.77
N PHE A 13 2.45 -12.71 6.53
CA PHE A 13 1.02 -12.75 6.86
C PHE A 13 0.60 -13.94 7.71
N ILE A 14 1.55 -14.66 8.32
CA ILE A 14 1.31 -15.75 9.25
C ILE A 14 2.03 -15.42 10.55
N SER A 15 1.34 -15.52 11.68
CA SER A 15 1.94 -15.42 13.01
C SER A 15 1.55 -16.63 13.85
N LYS A 16 2.43 -17.02 14.79
CA LYS A 16 2.16 -18.11 15.73
C LYS A 16 1.71 -17.53 17.06
N ALA A 17 0.64 -18.07 17.63
CA ALA A 17 0.18 -17.75 18.98
C ALA A 17 -0.20 -19.06 19.69
N ASN A 18 0.59 -19.47 20.69
CA ASN A 18 0.44 -20.76 21.37
C ASN A 18 0.37 -21.91 20.35
N ASN A 19 -0.70 -22.69 20.39
CA ASN A 19 -0.95 -23.82 19.49
C ASN A 19 -1.80 -23.44 18.27
N VAL A 20 -1.70 -22.19 17.80
CA VAL A 20 -2.49 -21.67 16.67
C VAL A 20 -1.61 -20.85 15.73
N TYR A 21 -1.73 -21.11 14.44
CA TYR A 21 -1.22 -20.24 13.38
C TYR A 21 -2.32 -19.29 12.92
N LYS A 22 -2.07 -17.99 13.02
CA LYS A 22 -2.98 -16.91 12.59
C LYS A 22 -2.54 -16.39 11.22
N VAL A 23 -3.39 -16.57 10.23
CA VAL A 23 -3.25 -15.99 8.89
C VAL A 23 -3.96 -14.64 8.89
N SER A 24 -3.25 -13.59 8.47
CA SER A 24 -3.74 -12.19 8.43
C SER A 24 -3.40 -11.56 7.07
N VAL A 25 -4.24 -11.79 6.06
CA VAL A 25 -4.01 -11.27 4.69
C VAL A 25 -4.67 -9.89 4.55
N PRO A 26 -3.94 -8.84 4.15
CA PRO A 26 -4.53 -7.52 3.93
C PRO A 26 -5.51 -7.57 2.75
N LYS A 27 -6.55 -6.75 2.77
CA LYS A 27 -7.47 -6.60 1.63
C LYS A 27 -7.08 -5.38 0.78
N PRO A 28 -7.36 -5.38 -0.54
CA PRO A 28 -7.08 -4.24 -1.42
C PRO A 28 -7.72 -2.94 -0.90
N GLN A 29 -8.93 -3.06 -0.35
CA GLN A 29 -9.77 -1.91 0.02
C GLN A 29 -9.52 -1.43 1.45
N GLY A 30 -8.53 -2.04 2.12
CA GLY A 30 -8.23 -1.82 3.54
C GLY A 30 -8.78 -2.92 4.44
N GLY A 31 -8.19 -3.02 5.64
CA GLY A 31 -8.46 -4.10 6.59
C GLY A 31 -7.78 -5.42 6.20
N TYR A 32 -8.23 -6.50 6.83
CA TYR A 32 -7.63 -7.82 6.72
C TYR A 32 -8.68 -8.92 6.68
N ARG A 33 -8.33 -10.05 6.06
CA ARG A 33 -9.05 -11.32 6.18
C ARG A 33 -8.24 -12.25 7.07
N TYR A 34 -8.91 -12.79 8.08
CA TYR A 34 -8.28 -13.59 9.13
C TYR A 34 -8.70 -15.05 9.04
N LYS A 35 -7.77 -15.94 9.36
CA LYS A 35 -8.04 -17.36 9.56
C LYS A 35 -7.08 -17.95 10.61
N SER A 36 -7.59 -18.83 11.45
CA SER A 36 -6.81 -19.49 12.51
C SER A 36 -6.77 -21.00 12.29
N ILE A 37 -5.57 -21.58 12.39
CA ILE A 37 -5.32 -23.01 12.22
C ILE A 37 -4.71 -23.55 13.51
N GLY A 38 -5.43 -24.43 14.21
CA GLY A 38 -4.94 -25.06 15.44
C GLY A 38 -3.96 -26.21 15.16
N SER A 39 -2.85 -26.27 15.90
CA SER A 39 -1.84 -27.34 15.79
C SER A 39 -2.02 -28.48 16.79
N LYS A 40 -2.81 -28.31 17.86
CA LYS A 40 -2.93 -29.31 18.96
C LYS A 40 -3.21 -30.74 18.48
N LYS A 41 -4.10 -30.93 17.50
CA LYS A 41 -4.53 -32.26 17.02
C LYS A 41 -3.72 -32.79 15.83
N ILE A 42 -3.13 -31.91 15.04
CA ILE A 42 -2.52 -32.25 13.74
C ILE A 42 -0.99 -32.09 13.73
N GLY A 43 -0.42 -31.51 14.79
CA GLY A 43 1.01 -31.19 14.89
C GLY A 43 1.37 -29.86 14.21
N GLU A 44 2.48 -29.26 14.65
CA GLU A 44 2.91 -27.93 14.18
C GLU A 44 3.25 -27.89 12.68
N GLY A 45 4.01 -28.86 12.19
CA GLY A 45 4.43 -28.90 10.79
C GLY A 45 3.25 -29.01 9.81
N LYS A 46 2.23 -29.83 10.13
CA LYS A 46 1.02 -29.92 9.29
C LYS A 46 0.19 -28.65 9.38
N ALA A 47 0.02 -28.10 10.59
CA ALA A 47 -0.72 -26.86 10.78
C ALA A 47 -0.10 -25.68 10.03
N LEU A 48 1.23 -25.57 10.02
CA LEU A 48 1.94 -24.54 9.26
C LEU A 48 1.75 -24.69 7.75
N LYS A 49 1.84 -25.92 7.21
CA LYS A 49 1.55 -26.18 5.79
C LYS A 49 0.12 -25.77 5.41
N ILE A 50 -0.86 -26.08 6.26
CA ILE A 50 -2.26 -25.66 6.06
C ILE A 50 -2.37 -24.13 6.12
N ALA A 51 -1.71 -23.47 7.07
CA ALA A 51 -1.73 -22.02 7.18
C ALA A 51 -1.13 -21.32 5.95
N VAL A 52 -0.04 -21.85 5.39
CA VAL A 52 0.57 -21.34 4.15
C VAL A 52 -0.36 -21.54 2.95
N ALA A 53 -0.98 -22.70 2.82
CA ALA A 53 -1.94 -22.98 1.75
C ALA A 53 -3.14 -22.03 1.83
N GLU A 54 -3.69 -21.86 3.04
CA GLU A 54 -4.84 -20.98 3.29
C GLU A 54 -4.51 -19.51 3.06
N ARG A 55 -3.32 -19.03 3.48
CA ARG A 55 -2.84 -17.69 3.15
C ARG A 55 -2.79 -17.49 1.63
N ASN A 56 -2.23 -18.43 0.88
CA ASN A 56 -2.14 -18.30 -0.58
C ASN A 56 -3.50 -18.34 -1.25
N LYS A 57 -4.44 -19.15 -0.73
CA LYS A 57 -5.83 -19.18 -1.20
C LYS A 57 -6.50 -17.83 -0.99
N ILE A 58 -6.52 -17.33 0.25
CA ILE A 58 -7.09 -16.02 0.59
C ILE A 58 -6.40 -14.91 -0.22
N GLY A 59 -5.07 -14.94 -0.31
CA GLY A 59 -4.31 -13.97 -1.07
C GLY A 59 -4.69 -13.92 -2.55
N LYS A 60 -4.86 -15.08 -3.19
CA LYS A 60 -5.33 -15.16 -4.58
C LYS A 60 -6.79 -14.70 -4.73
N GLU A 61 -7.66 -15.04 -3.78
CA GLU A 61 -9.06 -14.57 -3.78
C GLU A 61 -9.14 -13.04 -3.67
N GLU A 62 -8.35 -12.43 -2.78
CA GLU A 62 -8.40 -10.99 -2.51
C GLU A 62 -7.59 -10.16 -3.51
N TRP A 63 -6.44 -10.66 -3.99
CA TRP A 63 -5.49 -9.89 -4.81
C TRP A 63 -5.34 -10.38 -6.25
N GLY A 64 -5.91 -11.54 -6.60
CA GLY A 64 -5.78 -12.14 -7.92
C GLY A 64 -4.32 -12.22 -8.38
N LYS A 65 -4.03 -11.65 -9.55
CA LYS A 65 -2.69 -11.61 -10.13
C LYS A 65 -1.67 -10.79 -9.34
N PHE A 66 -2.12 -9.88 -8.47
CA PHE A 66 -1.23 -9.04 -7.66
C PHE A 66 -0.73 -9.73 -6.39
N TRP A 67 -1.24 -10.92 -6.07
CA TRP A 67 -0.88 -11.61 -4.83
C TRP A 67 0.63 -11.85 -4.70
N SER A 68 1.29 -12.27 -5.78
CA SER A 68 2.74 -12.51 -5.79
C SER A 68 3.52 -11.25 -5.39
N LYS A 69 3.16 -10.10 -5.97
CA LYS A 69 3.77 -8.80 -5.68
C LYS A 69 3.53 -8.37 -4.22
N VAL A 70 2.32 -8.59 -3.71
CA VAL A 70 1.97 -8.28 -2.30
C VAL A 70 2.73 -9.17 -1.34
N LEU A 71 2.96 -10.44 -1.69
CA LEU A 71 3.71 -11.37 -0.85
C LEU A 71 5.21 -11.05 -0.86
N SER A 72 5.78 -10.70 -2.02
CA SER A 72 7.22 -10.46 -2.18
C SER A 72 7.69 -9.10 -1.68
N ASP A 73 6.91 -8.03 -1.84
CA ASP A 73 7.31 -6.66 -1.47
C ASP A 73 6.71 -6.26 -0.12
N ASN A 74 7.56 -6.28 0.93
CA ASN A 74 7.17 -5.97 2.32
C ASN A 74 6.71 -4.51 2.50
N THR A 75 7.17 -3.62 1.64
CA THR A 75 6.93 -2.18 1.72
C THR A 75 5.79 -1.71 0.82
N LEU A 76 5.35 -2.54 -0.12
CA LEU A 76 4.36 -2.21 -1.16
C LEU A 76 3.15 -1.43 -0.62
N LEU A 77 2.47 -1.98 0.37
CA LEU A 77 1.22 -1.38 0.85
C LEU A 77 1.45 -0.08 1.63
N ALA A 78 2.62 0.08 2.24
CA ALA A 78 3.00 1.29 2.97
C ALA A 78 3.40 2.44 2.03
N ARG A 79 4.01 2.12 0.88
CA ARG A 79 4.45 3.12 -0.11
C ARG A 79 3.37 3.56 -1.09
N LEU A 80 2.34 2.75 -1.31
CA LEU A 80 1.25 3.11 -2.22
C LEU A 80 0.38 4.22 -1.60
N PRO A 81 0.01 5.24 -2.38
CA PRO A 81 -0.84 6.31 -1.90
C PRO A 81 -2.23 5.75 -1.52
N ARG A 82 -2.89 6.39 -0.56
CA ARG A 82 -4.29 6.10 -0.24
C ARG A 82 -5.25 6.60 -1.30
N SER A 83 -4.89 7.70 -1.96
CA SER A 83 -5.63 8.31 -3.06
C SER A 83 -4.64 8.98 -4.00
N LEU A 84 -4.92 8.95 -5.30
CA LEU A 84 -4.21 9.73 -6.31
C LEU A 84 -4.74 11.16 -6.43
N GLU A 85 -5.34 11.71 -5.37
CA GLU A 85 -5.80 13.09 -5.32
C GLU A 85 -4.78 14.01 -4.64
N PRO A 86 -4.42 15.14 -5.27
CA PRO A 86 -3.67 16.20 -4.62
C PRO A 86 -4.39 16.78 -3.40
N VAL A 87 -3.64 17.13 -2.37
CA VAL A 87 -4.19 17.76 -1.16
C VAL A 87 -4.09 19.28 -1.29
N LEU A 88 -5.23 19.98 -1.20
CA LEU A 88 -5.26 21.43 -1.07
C LEU A 88 -4.91 21.81 0.37
N ARG A 89 -4.00 22.76 0.56
CA ARG A 89 -3.69 23.33 1.87
C ARG A 89 -3.27 24.78 1.77
N ARG A 90 -3.21 25.45 2.92
CA ARG A 90 -2.54 26.75 3.03
C ARG A 90 -1.02 26.54 3.09
N ALA A 91 -0.27 27.43 2.44
CA ALA A 91 1.18 27.45 2.52
C ALA A 91 1.60 27.55 3.99
N SER A 92 2.68 26.84 4.35
CA SER A 92 3.13 26.68 5.72
C SER A 92 3.93 27.87 6.26
N ASP A 93 4.18 28.90 5.45
CA ASP A 93 4.97 30.05 5.87
C ASP A 93 4.09 31.04 6.66
N LYS A 94 4.60 31.53 7.79
CA LYS A 94 3.85 32.39 8.73
C LYS A 94 3.42 33.75 8.13
N LYS A 95 3.77 34.04 6.88
CA LYS A 95 3.54 35.34 6.24
C LYS A 95 2.55 35.29 5.07
N SER A 96 2.27 34.11 4.50
CA SER A 96 1.50 34.03 3.27
C SER A 96 0.32 33.07 3.41
N GLN A 97 -0.89 33.58 3.19
CA GLN A 97 -2.14 32.81 3.30
C GLN A 97 -2.49 32.04 2.03
N HIS A 98 -1.53 31.90 1.11
CA HIS A 98 -1.77 31.41 -0.24
C HIS A 98 -2.12 29.91 -0.22
N LEU A 99 -3.05 29.53 -1.11
CA LEU A 99 -3.45 28.14 -1.29
C LEU A 99 -2.47 27.42 -2.22
N GLU A 100 -2.11 26.19 -1.88
CA GLU A 100 -1.28 25.31 -2.69
C GLU A 100 -1.85 23.90 -2.76
N TYR A 101 -1.71 23.26 -3.92
CA TYR A 101 -1.90 21.82 -4.06
C TYR A 101 -0.59 21.09 -3.85
N VAL A 102 -0.63 20.00 -3.08
CA VAL A 102 0.55 19.22 -2.73
C VAL A 102 0.40 17.77 -3.13
N SER A 103 1.47 17.26 -3.73
CA SER A 103 1.64 15.88 -4.14
C SER A 103 2.85 15.32 -3.41
N ASN A 104 2.67 14.21 -2.68
CA ASN A 104 3.76 13.50 -1.99
C ASN A 104 3.76 12.04 -2.40
N TRP A 105 4.94 11.46 -2.61
CA TRP A 105 5.11 10.05 -2.94
C TRP A 105 6.43 9.52 -2.40
N MET A 106 6.61 8.21 -2.47
CA MET A 106 7.87 7.53 -2.15
C MET A 106 8.56 7.14 -3.46
N GLU A 107 9.85 7.39 -3.56
CA GLU A 107 10.71 7.04 -4.69
C GLU A 107 11.92 6.24 -4.19
N VAL A 108 12.46 5.35 -5.02
CA VAL A 108 13.69 4.61 -4.70
C VAL A 108 14.88 5.47 -5.11
N ASP A 109 15.82 5.70 -4.19
CA ASP A 109 17.10 6.35 -4.48
C ASP A 109 18.10 5.40 -5.17
N SER A 110 19.29 5.93 -5.49
CA SER A 110 20.38 5.16 -6.12
C SER A 110 20.87 3.99 -5.27
N ASN A 111 20.62 4.00 -3.97
CA ASN A 111 21.06 3.00 -3.01
C ASN A 111 19.96 1.96 -2.73
N GLY A 112 18.84 2.01 -3.45
CA GLY A 112 17.71 1.12 -3.25
C GLY A 112 16.80 1.50 -2.07
N SER A 113 17.05 2.64 -1.42
CA SER A 113 16.29 3.11 -0.26
C SER A 113 15.12 3.99 -0.67
N TYR A 114 14.01 3.89 0.05
CA TYR A 114 12.83 4.71 -0.23
C TYR A 114 12.94 6.09 0.41
N ILE A 115 12.87 7.14 -0.41
CA ILE A 115 12.86 8.54 0.01
C ILE A 115 11.50 9.19 -0.26
N LYS A 116 11.10 10.10 0.62
CA LYS A 116 9.89 10.89 0.43
C LYS A 116 10.17 12.05 -0.53
N LYS A 117 9.41 12.13 -1.61
CA LYS A 117 9.38 13.26 -2.53
C LYS A 117 8.08 14.02 -2.39
N GLY A 118 8.13 15.31 -2.67
CA GLY A 118 6.93 16.13 -2.73
C GLY A 118 7.10 17.33 -3.66
N ARG A 119 5.99 17.73 -4.29
CA ARG A 119 5.89 18.96 -5.07
C ARG A 119 4.69 19.77 -4.61
N ARG A 120 4.81 21.08 -4.70
CA ARG A 120 3.81 22.07 -4.30
C ARG A 120 3.54 22.99 -5.48
N TYR A 121 2.28 23.31 -5.71
CA TYR A 121 1.85 24.18 -6.81
C TYR A 121 0.95 25.28 -6.24
N SER A 122 1.41 26.54 -6.34
CA SER A 122 0.65 27.70 -5.88
C SER A 122 -0.58 27.94 -6.74
N CYS A 123 -1.73 28.15 -6.09
CA CYS A 123 -2.98 28.52 -6.76
C CYS A 123 -2.95 29.95 -7.31
N GLU A 124 -2.13 30.84 -6.76
CA GLU A 124 -2.02 32.21 -7.28
C GLU A 124 -1.24 32.26 -8.59
N LYS A 125 -0.19 31.44 -8.70
CA LYS A 125 0.63 31.39 -9.92
C LYS A 125 -0.07 30.68 -11.08
N HIS A 126 -0.97 29.73 -10.80
CA HIS A 126 -1.50 28.81 -11.81
C HIS A 126 -3.04 28.78 -11.90
N GLY A 127 -3.73 29.54 -11.05
CA GLY A 127 -5.15 29.32 -10.77
C GLY A 127 -5.37 28.01 -10.00
N LYS A 128 -6.53 27.88 -9.35
CA LYS A 128 -6.87 26.69 -8.56
C LYS A 128 -6.88 25.42 -9.41
N LEU A 129 -7.54 25.46 -10.57
CA LEU A 129 -7.61 24.32 -11.50
C LEU A 129 -6.23 23.96 -12.08
N GLY A 130 -5.45 24.96 -12.51
CA GLY A 130 -4.12 24.71 -13.08
C GLY A 130 -3.15 24.13 -12.06
N ALA A 131 -3.19 24.61 -10.81
CA ALA A 131 -2.41 24.03 -9.71
C ALA A 131 -2.82 22.58 -9.41
N TYR A 132 -4.13 22.29 -9.40
CA TYR A 132 -4.66 20.95 -9.22
C TYR A 132 -4.18 19.99 -10.33
N ILE A 133 -4.34 20.35 -11.60
CA ILE A 133 -3.95 19.50 -12.74
C ILE A 133 -2.46 19.17 -12.69
N LYS A 134 -1.60 20.17 -12.42
CA LYS A 134 -0.16 19.96 -12.29
C LYS A 134 0.19 19.01 -11.15
N ALA A 135 -0.46 19.19 -10.00
CA ALA A 135 -0.26 18.32 -8.86
C ALA A 135 -0.74 16.88 -9.15
N LYS A 136 -1.89 16.74 -9.80
CA LYS A 136 -2.50 15.46 -10.19
C LYS A 136 -1.60 14.70 -11.16
N ASN A 137 -1.14 15.35 -12.22
CA ASN A 137 -0.23 14.75 -13.20
C ASN A 137 1.06 14.26 -12.53
N CYS A 138 1.62 15.05 -11.60
CA CYS A 138 2.81 14.63 -10.87
C CYS A 138 2.58 13.34 -10.05
N LEU A 139 1.41 13.15 -9.43
CA LEU A 139 1.09 11.91 -8.71
C LEU A 139 0.89 10.74 -9.68
N LEU A 140 0.20 10.98 -10.80
CA LEU A 140 -0.03 9.95 -11.82
C LEU A 140 1.28 9.47 -12.42
N ASP A 141 2.19 10.39 -12.76
CA ASP A 141 3.51 10.07 -13.29
C ASP A 141 4.35 9.28 -12.29
N ALA A 142 4.39 9.73 -11.02
CA ALA A 142 5.11 9.04 -9.95
C ALA A 142 4.61 7.60 -9.70
N HIS A 143 3.33 7.33 -9.97
CA HIS A 143 2.72 6.02 -9.75
C HIS A 143 2.37 5.26 -11.02
N LYS A 144 2.89 5.68 -12.19
CA LYS A 144 2.59 5.08 -13.50
C LYS A 144 2.79 3.56 -13.53
N SER A 145 3.87 3.07 -12.90
CA SER A 145 4.20 1.63 -12.79
C SER A 145 3.29 0.83 -11.85
N ASN A 146 2.46 1.50 -11.05
CA ASN A 146 1.53 0.88 -10.10
C ASN A 146 0.07 1.20 -10.43
N MET A 147 -0.23 1.83 -11.57
CA MET A 147 -1.59 2.25 -11.93
C MET A 147 -2.59 1.11 -11.96
N GLU A 148 -2.19 -0.04 -12.49
CA GLU A 148 -3.06 -1.21 -12.56
C GLU A 148 -3.45 -1.72 -11.16
N LEU A 149 -2.47 -1.79 -10.26
CA LEU A 149 -2.69 -2.16 -8.86
C LEU A 149 -3.53 -1.12 -8.12
N LEU A 150 -3.26 0.17 -8.33
CA LEU A 150 -4.02 1.26 -7.70
C LEU A 150 -5.48 1.28 -8.19
N SER A 151 -5.72 0.98 -9.47
CA SER A 151 -7.06 0.81 -10.02
C SER A 151 -7.77 -0.39 -9.40
N PHE A 152 -7.08 -1.53 -9.28
CA PHE A 152 -7.61 -2.72 -8.62
C PHE A 152 -8.00 -2.46 -7.15
N MET A 153 -7.23 -1.65 -6.45
CA MET A 153 -7.50 -1.22 -5.07
C MET A 153 -8.56 -0.11 -4.96
N GLY A 154 -9.15 0.34 -6.08
CA GLY A 154 -10.11 1.45 -6.10
C GLY A 154 -9.53 2.80 -5.68
N ARG A 155 -8.20 2.96 -5.72
CA ARG A 155 -7.48 4.19 -5.30
C ARG A 155 -7.17 5.15 -6.44
N ASN A 156 -7.48 4.74 -7.66
CA ASN A 156 -7.51 5.60 -8.83
C ASN A 156 -8.97 5.78 -9.25
N PRO A 157 -9.69 6.79 -8.74
CA PRO A 157 -10.98 7.13 -9.32
C PRO A 157 -10.70 7.62 -10.75
N ILE A 158 -10.96 6.75 -11.73
CA ILE A 158 -11.07 7.19 -13.11
C ILE A 158 -12.33 8.05 -13.13
N VAL A 159 -12.15 9.36 -13.17
CA VAL A 159 -13.25 10.26 -13.52
C VAL A 159 -13.51 10.01 -15.00
N ASN A 160 -14.45 9.12 -15.30
CA ASN A 160 -15.06 9.07 -16.62
C ASN A 160 -15.87 10.34 -16.76
N LEU A 161 -15.33 11.33 -17.47
CA LEU A 161 -16.15 12.40 -18.01
C LEU A 161 -16.97 11.74 -19.12
N ILE A 162 -18.23 11.44 -18.79
CA ILE A 162 -19.28 11.08 -19.76
C ILE A 162 -19.61 12.33 -20.57
#